data_AF-A0A7H8ITG1-F1
#
_entry.id   AF-A0A7H8ITG1-F1
#
_cell.length_a   1.000
_cell.length_b   1.000
_cell.length_c   1.000
_cell.angle_alpha   90.00
_cell.angle_beta   90.00
_cell.angle_gamma   90.00
#
_symmetry.space_group_name_H-M   'P 1'
#
loop_
_entity.id
_entity.type
_entity.pdbx_description
1 polymer ?
#
loop_
_entity_poly.entity_id
_entity_poly.type
_entity_poly.pdbx_seq_one_letter_code
_entity_poly.pdbx_strand_id
1 'polypeptide(L)'
;MIPLGVLGLTLLLLGALGMWFFLGPDSDARPSMTDRAERLARFAPEQNPHAGRFYVPVEGRTAGHTAYLRYRVLGGQDSSVKDFRATYRIGGPGRVNAVIPREVADGLTSHVPSHADLAFTDLDGGVRRDVYVVYDGPGEGSPTESGARVYVLAQSP
;
A
#
# COMPACT_ATOMS: atom_id res chain seq x y z
N MET A 1 60.57 -10.88 2.92
CA MET A 1 59.60 -11.43 3.90
C MET A 1 59.50 -10.45 5.05
N ILE A 2 58.42 -9.66 5.08
CA ILE A 2 58.06 -8.71 6.15
C ILE A 2 56.54 -8.92 6.39
N PRO A 3 56.07 -8.99 7.64
CA PRO A 3 54.86 -9.73 8.00
C PRO A 3 53.55 -8.94 7.81
N LEU A 4 52.49 -9.71 7.55
CA LEU A 4 51.07 -9.29 7.58
C LEU A 4 50.77 -8.54 8.89
N GLY A 5 50.76 -7.21 8.85
CA GLY A 5 50.44 -6.39 10.02
C GLY A 5 49.81 -5.04 9.71
N VAL A 6 49.34 -4.81 8.47
CA VAL A 6 48.78 -3.51 8.06
C VAL A 6 47.45 -3.66 7.29
N LEU A 7 46.74 -4.78 7.47
CA LEU A 7 45.46 -5.05 6.80
C LEU A 7 44.27 -5.06 7.76
N GLY A 8 44.44 -4.47 8.94
CA GLY A 8 43.39 -4.41 9.99
C GLY A 8 42.79 -3.02 10.24
N LEU A 9 43.27 -1.96 9.59
CA LEU A 9 42.92 -0.58 9.94
C LEU A 9 42.48 0.29 8.76
N THR A 10 41.83 -0.31 7.75
CA THR A 10 41.21 0.44 6.64
C THR A 10 39.72 0.16 6.48
N LEU A 11 39.14 -0.66 7.37
CA LEU A 11 37.72 -1.05 7.34
C LEU A 11 36.84 -0.28 8.35
N LEU A 12 37.39 0.69 9.07
CA LEU A 12 36.66 1.42 10.12
C LEU A 12 36.24 2.86 9.76
N LEU A 13 36.46 3.31 8.53
CA LEU A 13 36.06 4.66 8.10
C LEU A 13 35.10 4.73 6.90
N LEU A 14 34.73 3.59 6.31
CA LEU A 14 33.72 3.54 5.23
C LEU A 14 32.31 3.18 5.72
N GLY A 15 32.14 2.86 7.01
CA GLY A 15 30.82 2.58 7.61
C GLY A 15 30.03 3.83 8.02
N ALA A 16 30.62 5.03 7.98
CA ALA A 16 30.02 6.25 8.54
C ALA A 16 29.41 7.21 7.49
N LEU A 17 29.55 6.94 6.18
CA LEU A 17 29.00 7.79 5.12
C LEU A 17 27.77 7.21 4.39
N GLY A 18 27.41 5.96 4.65
CA GLY A 18 26.21 5.33 4.04
C GLY A 18 24.91 5.55 4.80
N MET A 19 24.95 6.16 5.98
CA MET A 19 23.82 6.28 6.91
C MET A 19 23.17 7.67 6.91
N TRP A 20 23.17 8.35 5.77
CA TRP A 20 22.51 9.65 5.57
C TRP A 20 21.69 9.74 4.28
N PHE A 21 21.42 8.60 3.60
CA PHE A 21 20.66 8.60 2.34
C PHE A 21 19.17 8.24 2.47
N PHE A 22 18.66 8.06 3.69
CA PHE A 22 17.26 7.68 3.91
C PHE A 22 16.37 8.74 4.59
N LEU A 23 16.91 9.87 5.02
CA LEU A 23 16.13 10.97 5.62
C LEU A 23 16.51 12.32 5.00
N GLY A 24 16.03 12.55 3.79
CA GLY A 24 15.78 13.92 3.32
C GLY A 24 14.27 14.05 3.13
N PRO A 25 13.53 14.78 3.98
CA PRO A 25 12.18 15.16 3.63
C PRO A 25 12.31 16.24 2.54
N ASP A 26 12.04 15.88 1.29
CA ASP A 26 11.75 16.85 0.24
C ASP A 26 10.45 17.56 0.64
N SER A 27 10.61 18.57 1.48
CA SER A 27 9.52 19.24 2.21
C SER A 27 8.78 20.27 1.33
N ASP A 28 9.09 20.33 0.03
CA ASP A 28 8.50 21.24 -0.96
C ASP A 28 7.88 20.52 -2.17
N ALA A 29 7.80 19.19 -2.16
CA ALA A 29 7.11 18.46 -3.23
C ALA A 29 5.59 18.65 -3.08
N ARG A 30 4.94 19.28 -4.09
CA ARG A 30 3.47 19.22 -4.18
C ARG A 30 3.04 17.76 -4.07
N PRO A 31 2.01 17.44 -3.25
CA PRO A 31 1.64 16.05 -3.07
C PRO A 31 1.21 15.41 -4.39
N SER A 32 1.61 14.16 -4.58
CA SER A 32 1.26 13.39 -5.77
C SER A 32 -0.26 13.20 -5.87
N MET A 33 -0.77 12.82 -7.05
CA MET A 33 -2.18 12.44 -7.18
C MET A 33 -2.54 11.29 -6.23
N THR A 34 -1.61 10.35 -6.05
CA THR A 34 -1.73 9.26 -5.10
C THR A 34 -1.85 9.78 -3.67
N ASP A 35 -0.95 10.65 -3.21
CA ASP A 35 -0.97 11.15 -1.82
C ASP A 35 -2.28 11.89 -1.51
N ARG A 36 -2.82 12.61 -2.50
CA ARG A 36 -4.13 13.28 -2.37
C ARG A 36 -5.26 12.27 -2.25
N ALA A 37 -5.26 11.23 -3.07
CA ALA A 37 -6.24 10.15 -2.99
C ALA A 37 -6.13 9.38 -1.66
N GLU A 38 -4.93 9.08 -1.19
CA GLU A 38 -4.68 8.42 0.10
C GLU A 38 -5.19 9.27 1.26
N ARG A 39 -4.92 10.58 1.28
CA ARG A 39 -5.45 11.47 2.33
C ARG A 39 -6.98 11.57 2.29
N LEU A 40 -7.57 11.69 1.09
CA LEU A 40 -9.04 11.73 0.94
C LEU A 40 -9.68 10.42 1.41
N ALA A 41 -9.04 9.27 1.13
CA ALA A 41 -9.50 7.96 1.56
C ALA A 41 -9.15 7.63 3.03
N ARG A 42 -8.35 8.46 3.70
CA ARG A 42 -7.78 8.22 5.04
C ARG A 42 -6.89 6.97 5.13
N PHE A 43 -6.05 6.80 4.11
CA PHE A 43 -5.04 5.75 3.98
C PHE A 43 -3.62 6.32 4.00
N ALA A 44 -3.47 7.61 4.31
CA ALA A 44 -2.19 8.28 4.18
C ALA A 44 -1.15 7.75 5.20
N PRO A 45 0.14 7.67 4.83
CA PRO A 45 1.19 7.10 5.68
C PRO A 45 1.32 7.79 7.04
N GLU A 46 0.99 9.08 7.13
CA GLU A 46 1.05 9.85 8.38
C GLU A 46 0.06 9.34 9.43
N GLN A 47 -0.98 8.64 9.01
CA GLN A 47 -1.97 8.01 9.89
C GLN A 47 -1.51 6.62 10.36
N ASN A 48 -0.60 5.98 9.62
CA ASN A 48 -0.16 4.60 9.86
C ASN A 48 1.38 4.49 9.69
N PRO A 49 2.16 5.07 10.62
CA PRO A 49 3.60 4.91 10.60
C PRO A 49 3.94 3.42 10.61
N HIS A 50 4.85 2.99 9.73
CA HIS A 50 5.24 1.60 9.43
C HIS A 50 4.41 0.82 8.39
N ALA A 51 3.27 1.35 7.90
CA ALA A 51 2.45 0.68 6.89
C ALA A 51 3.09 0.63 5.49
N GLY A 52 3.79 1.72 5.11
CA GLY A 52 4.30 1.91 3.75
C GLY A 52 5.35 0.89 3.27
N ARG A 53 5.90 0.05 4.18
CA ARG A 53 6.86 -1.00 3.81
C ARG A 53 6.21 -2.20 3.13
N PHE A 54 4.92 -2.46 3.42
CA PHE A 54 4.20 -3.65 2.96
C PHE A 54 2.98 -3.34 2.12
N TYR A 55 2.39 -2.15 2.28
CA TYR A 55 1.21 -1.72 1.55
C TYR A 55 1.60 -0.58 0.63
N VAL A 56 1.94 -0.93 -0.60
CA VAL A 56 2.49 0.01 -1.56
C VAL A 56 1.38 0.55 -2.44
N PRO A 57 1.07 1.87 -2.38
CA PRO A 57 0.14 2.46 -3.33
C PRO A 57 0.80 2.45 -4.71
N VAL A 58 0.19 1.75 -5.65
CA VAL A 58 0.67 1.64 -7.03
C VAL A 58 0.05 2.71 -7.90
N GLU A 59 -1.18 3.12 -7.58
CA GLU A 59 -1.93 4.11 -8.33
C GLU A 59 -2.94 4.81 -7.42
N GLY A 60 -3.12 6.12 -7.63
CA GLY A 60 -4.17 6.87 -6.97
C GLY A 60 -4.65 8.06 -7.79
N ARG A 61 -5.96 8.29 -7.76
CA ARG A 61 -6.62 9.39 -8.49
C ARG A 61 -7.78 9.94 -7.67
N THR A 62 -8.08 11.22 -7.85
CA THR A 62 -9.27 11.85 -7.30
C THR A 62 -10.18 12.39 -8.39
N ALA A 63 -11.49 12.37 -8.14
CA ALA A 63 -12.52 13.01 -8.94
C ALA A 63 -13.52 13.69 -8.01
N GLY A 64 -13.38 15.01 -7.81
CA GLY A 64 -14.13 15.75 -6.79
C GLY A 64 -13.87 15.17 -5.39
N HIS A 65 -14.92 14.73 -4.72
CA HIS A 65 -14.88 14.12 -3.38
C HIS A 65 -14.68 12.60 -3.39
N THR A 66 -14.35 12.03 -4.56
CA THR A 66 -14.08 10.60 -4.72
C THR A 66 -12.59 10.33 -4.88
N ALA A 67 -12.07 9.34 -4.18
CA ALA A 67 -10.73 8.78 -4.36
C ALA A 67 -10.80 7.35 -4.89
N TYR A 68 -9.91 7.04 -5.82
CA TYR A 68 -9.66 5.72 -6.37
C TYR A 68 -8.22 5.36 -6.08
N LEU A 69 -7.97 4.20 -5.48
CA LEU A 69 -6.62 3.72 -5.16
C LEU A 69 -6.45 2.28 -5.60
N ARG A 70 -5.21 1.93 -5.95
CA ARG A 70 -4.76 0.55 -6.10
C ARG A 70 -3.49 0.34 -5.28
N TYR A 71 -3.53 -0.62 -4.37
CA TYR A 71 -2.39 -1.08 -3.60
C TYR A 71 -1.93 -2.45 -4.07
N ARG A 72 -0.65 -2.70 -3.82
CA ARG A 72 -0.07 -4.04 -3.81
C ARG A 72 0.35 -4.39 -2.39
N VAL A 73 -0.07 -5.56 -1.93
CA VAL A 73 0.38 -6.14 -0.66
C VAL A 73 1.67 -6.92 -0.89
N LEU A 74 2.75 -6.49 -0.25
CA LEU A 74 4.09 -7.07 -0.30
C LEU A 74 4.49 -7.59 1.08
N GLY A 75 5.29 -8.66 1.16
CA GLY A 75 5.93 -9.05 2.42
C GLY A 75 5.76 -10.51 2.85
N GLY A 76 5.19 -11.38 2.02
CA GLY A 76 5.13 -12.81 2.36
C GLY A 76 4.36 -13.04 3.67
N GLN A 77 4.97 -13.77 4.60
CA GLN A 77 4.39 -14.09 5.92
C GLN A 77 4.24 -12.86 6.84
N ASP A 78 4.96 -11.77 6.58
CA ASP A 78 4.98 -10.56 7.44
C ASP A 78 3.87 -9.55 7.10
N SER A 79 3.07 -9.84 6.06
CA SER A 79 2.03 -8.96 5.54
C SER A 79 0.87 -9.77 4.98
N SER A 80 -0.35 -9.36 5.27
CA SER A 80 -1.53 -10.09 4.82
C SER A 80 -2.68 -9.13 4.53
N VAL A 81 -3.76 -9.62 3.92
CA VAL A 81 -4.97 -8.81 3.72
C VAL A 81 -5.61 -8.51 5.07
N LYS A 82 -5.53 -9.45 6.01
CA LYS A 82 -5.94 -9.23 7.40
C LYS A 82 -5.16 -8.08 8.05
N ASP A 83 -3.84 -8.05 7.87
CA ASP A 83 -2.99 -7.00 8.44
C ASP A 83 -3.19 -5.65 7.75
N PHE A 84 -3.44 -5.65 6.43
CA PHE A 84 -3.85 -4.45 5.70
C PHE A 84 -5.12 -3.84 6.32
N ARG A 85 -6.12 -4.68 6.61
CA ARG A 85 -7.35 -4.24 7.28
C ARG A 85 -7.10 -3.69 8.67
N ALA A 86 -6.29 -4.37 9.46
CA ALA A 86 -5.96 -3.92 10.82
C ALA A 86 -5.25 -2.57 10.78
N THR A 87 -4.31 -2.40 9.85
CA THR A 87 -3.53 -1.17 9.65
C THR A 87 -4.44 0.01 9.34
N TYR A 88 -5.30 -0.09 8.33
CA TYR A 88 -6.21 0.99 7.94
C TYR A 88 -7.54 1.01 8.71
N ARG A 89 -7.63 0.19 9.76
CA ARG A 89 -8.82 0.02 10.61
C ARG A 89 -10.09 -0.24 9.80
N ILE A 90 -9.97 -1.04 8.73
CA ILE A 90 -11.05 -1.32 7.79
C ILE A 90 -12.07 -2.26 8.44
N GLY A 91 -13.23 -1.69 8.76
CA GLY A 91 -14.35 -2.38 9.39
C GLY A 91 -15.21 -3.18 8.41
N GLY A 92 -16.44 -3.48 8.85
CA GLY A 92 -17.48 -4.09 8.03
C GLY A 92 -17.38 -5.62 7.85
N PRO A 93 -18.51 -6.28 7.52
CA PRO A 93 -18.51 -7.69 7.17
C PRO A 93 -17.81 -7.90 5.82
N GLY A 94 -17.06 -9.00 5.70
CA GLY A 94 -16.47 -9.42 4.43
C GLY A 94 -17.54 -10.02 3.52
N ARG A 95 -17.57 -9.57 2.26
CA ARG A 95 -18.38 -10.15 1.19
C ARG A 95 -17.47 -10.91 0.24
N VAL A 96 -17.78 -12.16 -0.03
CA VAL A 96 -17.00 -12.99 -0.97
C VAL A 96 -17.50 -12.80 -2.40
N ASN A 97 -16.59 -12.92 -3.37
CA ASN A 97 -16.90 -12.83 -4.81
C ASN A 97 -17.75 -11.60 -5.18
N ALA A 98 -17.31 -10.44 -4.70
CA ALA A 98 -18.03 -9.18 -4.88
C ALA A 98 -17.76 -8.60 -6.27
N VAL A 99 -18.80 -8.08 -6.92
CA VAL A 99 -18.65 -7.31 -8.16
C VAL A 99 -17.93 -6.01 -7.85
N ILE A 100 -16.85 -5.72 -8.59
CA ILE A 100 -16.16 -4.44 -8.53
C ILE A 100 -16.94 -3.45 -9.40
N PRO A 101 -17.44 -2.32 -8.84
CA PRO A 101 -18.14 -1.32 -9.61
C PRO A 101 -17.29 -0.76 -10.76
N ARG A 102 -17.93 -0.52 -11.91
CA ARG A 102 -17.24 -0.01 -13.09
C ARG A 102 -16.52 1.33 -12.85
N GLU A 103 -17.07 2.16 -11.96
CA GLU A 103 -16.44 3.43 -11.57
C GLU A 103 -15.01 3.25 -11.01
N VAL A 104 -14.72 2.13 -10.35
CA VAL A 104 -13.35 1.82 -9.89
C VAL A 104 -12.43 1.58 -11.08
N ALA A 105 -12.91 0.86 -12.08
CA ALA A 105 -12.18 0.61 -13.32
C ALA A 105 -11.99 1.88 -14.16
N ASP A 106 -13.00 2.75 -14.22
CA ASP A 106 -12.94 4.00 -14.96
C ASP A 106 -12.06 5.05 -14.23
N GLY A 107 -11.96 4.96 -12.90
CA GLY A 107 -11.15 5.83 -12.04
C GLY A 107 -9.65 5.53 -12.07
N LEU A 108 -9.25 4.33 -12.50
CA LEU A 108 -7.87 3.85 -12.56
C LEU A 108 -7.45 3.61 -14.02
N THR A 109 -6.17 3.84 -14.32
CA THR A 109 -5.57 3.57 -15.64
C THR A 109 -5.16 2.12 -15.80
N SER A 110 -4.90 1.43 -14.69
CA SER A 110 -4.59 0.02 -14.69
C SER A 110 -5.81 -0.87 -14.89
N HIS A 111 -5.58 -2.08 -15.42
CA HIS A 111 -6.65 -3.06 -15.52
C HIS A 111 -7.19 -3.42 -14.13
N VAL A 112 -8.51 -3.28 -13.98
CA VAL A 112 -9.26 -3.67 -12.79
C VAL A 112 -10.13 -4.88 -13.16
N PRO A 113 -10.00 -6.02 -12.45
CA PRO A 113 -10.88 -7.17 -12.63
C PRO A 113 -12.35 -6.81 -12.39
N SER A 114 -13.27 -7.60 -12.94
CA SER A 114 -14.71 -7.39 -12.72
C SER A 114 -15.19 -7.88 -11.35
N HIS A 115 -14.43 -8.77 -10.71
CA HIS A 115 -14.77 -9.37 -9.43
C HIS A 115 -13.58 -9.31 -8.47
N ALA A 116 -13.89 -9.18 -7.19
CA ALA A 116 -12.97 -9.32 -6.08
C ALA A 116 -13.31 -10.56 -5.26
N ASP A 117 -12.28 -11.24 -4.78
CA ASP A 117 -12.42 -12.39 -3.90
C ASP A 117 -13.06 -11.99 -2.57
N LEU A 118 -12.69 -10.81 -2.06
CA LEU A 118 -13.25 -10.21 -0.84
C LEU A 118 -13.54 -8.73 -1.04
N ALA A 119 -14.63 -8.24 -0.44
CA ALA A 119 -14.92 -6.84 -0.34
C ALA A 119 -15.41 -6.44 1.06
N PHE A 120 -15.05 -5.23 1.47
CA PHE A 120 -15.42 -4.61 2.73
C PHE A 120 -15.98 -3.23 2.47
N THR A 121 -16.90 -2.81 3.33
CA THR A 121 -17.44 -1.45 3.31
C THR A 121 -17.42 -0.92 4.73
N ASP A 122 -16.85 0.26 4.92
CA ASP A 122 -16.86 0.93 6.22
C ASP A 122 -16.96 2.47 6.11
N LEU A 123 -16.94 3.11 7.28
CA LEU A 123 -16.99 4.55 7.45
C LEU A 123 -15.87 4.97 8.41
N ASP A 124 -15.00 5.87 7.98
CA ASP A 124 -13.95 6.43 8.83
C ASP A 124 -13.94 7.96 8.75
N GLY A 125 -14.31 8.63 9.84
CA GLY A 125 -14.40 10.10 9.91
C GLY A 125 -15.30 10.71 8.83
N GLY A 126 -16.43 10.05 8.54
CA GLY A 126 -17.39 10.49 7.54
C GLY A 126 -17.09 10.02 6.11
N VAL A 127 -15.88 9.51 5.83
CA VAL A 127 -15.53 8.97 4.51
C VAL A 127 -16.04 7.54 4.40
N ARG A 128 -16.90 7.26 3.41
CA ARG A 128 -17.32 5.90 3.06
C ARG A 128 -16.24 5.25 2.22
N ARG A 129 -15.80 4.05 2.59
CA ARG A 129 -14.73 3.33 1.90
C ARG A 129 -15.22 1.95 1.50
N ASP A 130 -15.21 1.68 0.21
CA ASP A 130 -15.40 0.34 -0.37
C ASP A 130 -14.03 -0.21 -0.78
N VAL A 131 -13.65 -1.32 -0.17
CA VAL A 131 -12.34 -1.96 -0.35
C VAL A 131 -12.53 -3.31 -1.00
N TYR A 132 -11.88 -3.53 -2.14
CA TYR A 132 -11.99 -4.75 -2.95
C TYR A 132 -10.61 -5.42 -3.01
N VAL A 133 -10.56 -6.70 -2.69
CA VAL A 133 -9.33 -7.49 -2.63
C VAL A 133 -9.38 -8.55 -3.72
N VAL A 134 -8.34 -8.57 -4.54
CA VAL A 134 -8.10 -9.60 -5.55
C VAL A 134 -6.81 -10.31 -5.18
N TYR A 135 -6.90 -11.59 -4.83
CA TYR A 135 -5.72 -12.41 -4.64
C TYR A 135 -5.09 -12.74 -5.99
N ASP A 136 -3.77 -12.74 -6.05
CA ASP A 136 -3.10 -13.37 -7.18
C ASP A 136 -3.40 -14.88 -7.11
N GLY A 137 -3.93 -15.44 -8.20
CA GLY A 137 -4.38 -16.83 -8.23
C GLY A 137 -3.28 -17.81 -7.83
N PRO A 138 -3.63 -19.07 -7.49
CA PRO A 138 -2.68 -20.04 -6.98
C PRO A 138 -1.64 -20.37 -8.07
N GLY A 139 -0.44 -19.81 -7.98
CA GLY A 139 0.73 -20.41 -8.63
C GLY A 139 1.06 -21.68 -7.85
N GLU A 140 0.56 -22.85 -8.30
CA GLU A 140 0.76 -24.19 -7.72
C GLU A 140 0.66 -24.34 -6.18
N GLY A 141 0.09 -23.35 -5.47
CA GLY A 141 0.00 -23.31 -4.03
C GLY A 141 -1.16 -22.43 -3.58
N SER A 142 -1.67 -22.70 -2.37
CA SER A 142 -2.77 -22.00 -1.70
C SER A 142 -2.73 -20.48 -1.95
N PRO A 143 -3.88 -19.79 -2.14
CA PRO A 143 -3.90 -18.35 -2.37
C PRO A 143 -3.07 -17.64 -1.30
N THR A 144 -1.95 -17.06 -1.70
CA THR A 144 -1.09 -16.34 -0.77
C THR A 144 -1.71 -14.97 -0.54
N GLU A 145 -1.95 -14.63 0.73
CA GLU A 145 -2.42 -13.28 1.10
C GLU A 145 -1.42 -12.20 0.67
N SER A 146 -0.15 -12.58 0.52
CA SER A 146 0.91 -11.79 -0.08
C SER A 146 0.78 -11.78 -1.60
N GLY A 147 0.93 -10.60 -2.21
CA GLY A 147 0.70 -10.39 -3.64
C GLY A 147 -0.70 -9.92 -3.98
N ALA A 148 -1.63 -9.90 -3.02
CA ALA A 148 -2.97 -9.38 -3.26
C ALA A 148 -2.94 -7.94 -3.79
N ARG A 149 -3.82 -7.67 -4.74
CA ARG A 149 -4.15 -6.32 -5.20
C ARG A 149 -5.36 -5.83 -4.44
N VAL A 150 -5.27 -4.63 -3.88
CA VAL A 150 -6.39 -4.00 -3.18
C VAL A 150 -6.81 -2.76 -3.94
N TYR A 151 -8.08 -2.66 -4.26
CA TYR A 151 -8.69 -1.49 -4.89
C TYR A 151 -9.57 -0.79 -3.86
N VAL A 152 -9.51 0.53 -3.82
CA VAL A 152 -10.30 1.33 -2.89
C VAL A 152 -11.08 2.38 -3.66
N LEU A 153 -12.37 2.45 -3.36
CA LEU A 153 -13.24 3.57 -3.68
C LEU A 153 -13.56 4.27 -2.36
N ALA A 154 -13.23 5.55 -2.24
CA ALA A 154 -13.57 6.33 -1.07
C ALA A 154 -14.34 7.59 -1.46
N GLN A 155 -15.39 7.90 -0.71
CA GLN A 155 -16.27 9.04 -0.96
C GLN A 155 -16.40 9.85 0.33
N SER A 156 -15.97 11.10 0.27
CA SER A 156 -16.27 12.09 1.29
C SER A 156 -17.67 12.67 1.04
N PRO A 157 -18.42 13.03 2.11
CA PRO A 157 -19.62 13.85 1.98
C PRO A 157 -19.32 15.21 1.36
#